data_AF-B9W9Q2-F1
#
_entry.id   AF-B9W9Q2-F1
#
_cell.length_a   1.000
_cell.length_b   1.000
_cell.length_c   1.000
_cell.angle_alpha   90.00
_cell.angle_beta   90.00
_cell.angle_gamma   90.00
#
_symmetry.space_group_name_H-M   'P 1'
#
loop_
_entity.id
_entity.type
_entity.pdbx_description
1 polymer ?
#
loop_
_entity_poly.entity_id
_entity_poly.type
_entity_poly.pdbx_seq_one_letter_code
_entity_poly.pdbx_strand_id
1 'polypeptide(L)'
;MAPPVPVYTISEVRKQYKDQLENPQKYRCQLRSITQHECTFRPTTIRNENVTSEIICLPFKRIFQRCLVPTITKTADGKKLRIEKWINIEITDDQTNHDLVDPDSKYGKDVQDFLNAEREFKKFMEIESDGNL
;
A
#
# COMPACT_ATOMS: atom_id res chain seq x y z
N MET A 1 -19.15 -14.00 -3.94
CA MET A 1 -18.10 -13.06 -4.41
C MET A 1 -18.12 -11.86 -3.48
N ALA A 2 -16.98 -11.43 -2.94
CA ALA A 2 -16.94 -10.22 -2.12
C ALA A 2 -17.23 -8.99 -2.99
N PRO A 3 -17.93 -7.97 -2.46
CA PRO A 3 -18.15 -6.74 -3.22
C PRO A 3 -16.82 -6.05 -3.56
N PRO A 4 -16.73 -5.34 -4.69
CA PRO A 4 -15.52 -4.61 -5.06
C PRO A 4 -15.18 -3.61 -3.96
N VAL A 5 -13.91 -3.62 -3.54
CA VAL A 5 -13.39 -2.66 -2.56
C VAL A 5 -13.09 -1.36 -3.30
N PRO A 6 -13.70 -0.23 -2.92
CA PRO A 6 -13.42 1.05 -3.55
C PRO A 6 -11.96 1.45 -3.30
N VAL A 7 -11.27 1.86 -4.37
CA VAL A 7 -9.92 2.39 -4.32
C VAL A 7 -10.03 3.91 -4.35
N TYR A 8 -9.52 4.58 -3.32
CA TYR A 8 -9.57 6.03 -3.20
C TYR A 8 -8.21 6.65 -3.50
N THR A 9 -8.22 7.78 -4.18
CA THR A 9 -7.06 8.67 -4.30
C THR A 9 -6.78 9.41 -2.99
N ILE A 10 -5.56 9.91 -2.81
CA ILE A 10 -5.17 10.67 -1.61
C ILE A 10 -6.09 11.89 -1.39
N SER A 11 -6.48 12.58 -2.46
CA SER A 11 -7.37 13.74 -2.38
C SER A 11 -8.77 13.36 -1.91
N GLU A 12 -9.30 12.22 -2.34
CA GLU A 12 -10.59 11.69 -1.88
C GLU A 12 -10.54 11.29 -0.42
N VAL A 13 -9.46 10.61 0.02
CA VAL A 13 -9.23 10.27 1.42
C VAL A 13 -9.21 11.54 2.27
N ARG A 14 -8.46 12.57 1.87
CA ARG A 14 -8.42 13.85 2.59
C ARG A 14 -9.77 14.54 2.65
N LYS A 15 -10.56 14.50 1.57
CA LYS A 15 -11.91 15.06 1.54
C LYS A 15 -12.87 14.30 2.45
N GLN A 16 -12.83 12.97 2.43
CA GLN A 16 -13.74 12.11 3.18
C GLN A 16 -13.45 12.12 4.68
N TYR A 17 -12.18 12.20 5.06
CA TYR A 17 -11.73 12.09 6.46
C TYR A 17 -11.14 13.39 7.01
N LYS A 18 -11.47 14.54 6.39
CA LYS A 18 -10.94 15.87 6.73
C LYS A 18 -10.99 16.15 8.23
N ASP A 19 -12.15 15.96 8.85
CA ASP A 19 -12.35 16.24 10.27
C ASP A 19 -11.44 15.41 11.17
N GLN A 20 -11.26 14.13 10.85
CA GLN A 20 -10.41 13.21 11.61
C GLN A 20 -8.93 13.54 11.44
N LEU A 21 -8.52 13.93 10.23
CA LEU A 21 -7.15 14.31 9.91
C LEU A 21 -6.77 15.66 10.57
N GLU A 22 -7.67 16.64 10.54
CA GLU A 22 -7.42 17.98 11.10
C GLU A 22 -7.62 18.04 12.62
N ASN A 23 -8.46 17.17 13.21
CA ASN A 23 -8.78 17.20 14.64
C ASN A 23 -8.52 15.84 15.33
N PRO A 24 -7.28 15.33 15.35
CA PRO A 24 -6.97 13.99 15.84
C PRO A 24 -7.36 13.78 17.31
N GLN A 25 -7.28 14.81 18.15
CA GLN A 25 -7.64 14.73 19.57
C GLN A 25 -9.14 14.49 19.78
N LYS A 26 -10.00 15.13 18.96
CA LYS A 26 -11.46 14.97 19.04
C LYS A 26 -11.91 13.53 18.76
N TYR A 27 -11.22 12.85 17.84
CA TYR A 27 -11.54 11.48 17.43
C TYR A 27 -10.60 10.44 18.04
N ARG A 28 -9.85 10.79 19.11
CA ARG A 28 -8.91 9.89 19.80
C ARG A 28 -7.98 9.13 18.84
N CYS A 29 -7.48 9.83 17.83
CA CYS A 29 -6.68 9.23 16.78
C CYS A 29 -5.32 8.78 17.31
N GLN A 30 -4.83 7.64 16.80
CA GLN A 30 -3.51 7.08 17.10
C GLN A 30 -2.77 6.82 15.80
N LEU A 31 -1.48 7.14 15.75
CA LEU A 31 -0.62 6.74 14.64
C LEU A 31 -0.24 5.27 14.78
N ARG A 32 -0.33 4.55 13.68
CA ARG A 32 0.12 3.17 13.53
C ARG A 32 0.94 3.04 12.26
N SER A 33 1.93 2.17 12.28
CA SER A 33 2.67 1.80 11.08
C SER A 33 2.72 0.29 10.93
N ILE A 34 2.75 -0.15 9.68
CA ILE A 34 3.04 -1.54 9.31
C ILE A 34 4.15 -1.50 8.26
N THR A 35 5.14 -2.37 8.40
CA THR A 35 6.12 -2.61 7.35
C THR A 35 5.73 -3.89 6.64
N GLN A 36 5.48 -3.79 5.34
CA GLN A 36 5.19 -4.92 4.47
C GLN A 36 6.34 -5.07 3.48
N HIS A 37 6.70 -6.29 3.13
CA HIS A 37 7.72 -6.49 2.11
C HIS A 37 7.05 -6.51 0.74
N GLU A 38 7.42 -5.56 -0.10
CA GLU A 38 7.03 -5.56 -1.51
C GLU A 38 8.07 -6.37 -2.28
N CYS A 39 7.64 -7.41 -2.98
CA CYS A 39 8.54 -8.35 -3.64
C CYS A 39 8.29 -8.35 -5.15
N THR A 40 9.36 -8.39 -5.92
CA THR A 40 9.32 -8.61 -7.37
C THR A 40 10.14 -9.85 -7.72
N PHE A 41 9.86 -10.40 -8.90
CA PHE A 41 10.48 -11.59 -9.41
C PHE A 41 11.35 -11.24 -10.60
N ARG A 42 12.59 -11.71 -10.61
CA ARG A 42 13.52 -11.53 -11.73
C ARG A 42 13.46 -12.79 -12.62
N PRO A 43 12.83 -12.73 -13.81
CA PRO A 43 12.66 -13.89 -14.68
C PRO A 43 13.97 -14.29 -15.38
N THR A 44 14.22 -15.60 -15.47
CA THR A 44 15.42 -16.15 -16.12
C THR A 44 15.33 -16.17 -17.64
N THR A 45 14.12 -16.17 -18.19
CA THR A 45 13.84 -16.27 -19.63
C THR A 45 14.32 -15.07 -20.44
N ILE A 46 14.53 -13.91 -19.80
CA ILE A 46 14.96 -12.67 -20.46
C ILE A 46 16.50 -12.54 -20.50
N ARG A 47 17.24 -13.30 -19.68
CA ARG A 47 18.70 -13.22 -19.60
C ARG A 47 19.31 -14.54 -20.04
N ASN A 48 20.28 -14.49 -20.97
CA ASN A 48 20.98 -15.67 -21.47
C ASN A 48 21.48 -16.61 -20.36
N GLU A 49 21.44 -17.89 -20.68
CA GLU A 49 21.67 -19.09 -19.87
C GLU A 49 22.85 -18.94 -18.88
N ASN A 50 22.55 -18.68 -17.61
CA ASN A 50 23.33 -18.99 -16.39
C ASN A 50 22.88 -18.18 -15.15
N VAL A 51 21.84 -17.34 -15.25
CA VAL A 51 21.28 -16.61 -14.11
C VAL A 51 20.07 -17.37 -13.56
N THR A 52 20.06 -17.65 -12.25
CA THR A 52 18.91 -18.26 -11.56
C THR A 52 17.86 -17.22 -11.24
N SER A 53 16.58 -17.64 -11.19
CA SER A 53 15.48 -16.76 -10.80
C SER A 53 15.72 -16.20 -9.41
N GLU A 54 15.45 -14.91 -9.22
CA GLU A 54 15.68 -14.22 -7.95
C GLU A 54 14.40 -13.53 -7.50
N ILE A 55 14.14 -13.56 -6.19
CA ILE A 55 13.07 -12.78 -5.55
C ILE A 55 13.74 -11.65 -4.78
N ILE A 56 13.38 -10.42 -5.13
CA ILE A 56 13.90 -9.22 -4.49
C ILE A 56 12.76 -8.58 -3.71
N CYS A 57 12.95 -8.41 -2.41
CA CYS A 57 11.94 -7.83 -1.52
C CYS A 57 12.46 -6.57 -0.82
N LEU A 58 11.69 -5.49 -0.88
CA LEU A 58 11.98 -4.23 -0.21
C LEU A 58 11.02 -3.99 0.95
N PRO A 59 11.51 -3.49 2.11
CA PRO A 59 10.64 -3.16 3.22
C PRO A 59 9.88 -1.86 2.94
N PHE A 60 8.58 -1.94 2.67
CA PHE A 60 7.72 -0.79 2.44
C PHE A 60 6.91 -0.45 3.70
N LYS A 61 7.09 0.75 4.24
CA LYS A 61 6.35 1.24 5.40
C LYS A 61 5.05 1.91 4.96
N ARG A 62 3.94 1.49 5.55
CA ARG A 62 2.64 2.18 5.46
C ARG A 62 2.27 2.79 6.79
N ILE A 63 1.73 4.01 6.76
CA ILE A 63 1.31 4.76 7.95
C ILE A 63 -0.20 4.92 7.94
N PHE A 64 -0.81 4.66 9.09
CA PHE A 64 -2.25 4.77 9.30
C PHE A 64 -2.55 5.66 10.49
N GLN A 65 -3.54 6.53 10.32
CA GLN A 65 -4.18 7.23 11.43
C GLN A 65 -5.45 6.46 11.82
N ARG A 66 -5.42 5.81 12.98
CA ARG A 66 -6.54 5.05 13.53
C ARG A 66 -7.39 5.93 14.43
N CYS A 67 -8.63 6.22 14.04
CA CYS A 67 -9.52 7.14 14.75
C CYS A 67 -10.81 6.47 15.22
N LEU A 68 -11.39 6.95 16.32
CA LEU A 68 -12.66 6.52 16.87
C LEU A 68 -13.76 7.47 16.40
N VAL A 69 -14.64 6.99 15.52
CA VAL A 69 -15.66 7.81 14.84
C VAL A 69 -17.07 7.38 15.25
N PRO A 70 -17.94 8.34 15.61
CA PRO A 70 -19.34 8.04 15.87
C PRO A 70 -20.05 7.62 14.58
N THR A 71 -20.69 6.45 14.58
CA THR A 71 -21.45 5.89 13.47
C THR A 71 -22.88 5.61 13.90
N ILE A 72 -23.85 5.83 13.01
CA ILE A 72 -25.24 5.47 13.24
C ILE A 72 -25.51 4.13 12.56
N THR A 73 -25.88 3.12 13.32
CA THR A 73 -26.35 1.82 12.81
C THR A 73 -27.84 1.65 13.09
N LYS A 74 -28.50 0.73 12.37
CA LYS A 74 -29.90 0.36 12.66
C LYS A 74 -29.90 -1.00 13.38
N THR A 75 -30.66 -1.12 14.46
CA THR A 75 -30.94 -2.42 15.08
C THR A 75 -31.88 -3.25 14.20
N ALA A 76 -32.02 -4.54 14.50
CA ALA A 76 -32.97 -5.43 13.82
C ALA A 76 -34.42 -4.88 13.86
N ASP A 77 -34.77 -4.16 14.92
CA ASP A 77 -36.07 -3.50 15.11
C ASP A 77 -36.17 -2.11 14.44
N GLY A 78 -35.19 -1.73 13.62
CA GLY A 78 -35.17 -0.47 12.87
C GLY A 78 -34.80 0.79 13.67
N LYS A 79 -34.46 0.68 14.96
CA LYS A 79 -34.05 1.84 15.78
C LYS A 79 -32.62 2.26 15.42
N LYS A 80 -32.40 3.59 15.34
CA LYS A 80 -31.07 4.17 15.14
C LYS A 80 -30.27 4.07 16.44
N LEU A 81 -29.13 3.37 16.40
CA LEU A 81 -28.18 3.28 17.50
C LEU A 81 -26.92 4.08 17.12
N ARG A 82 -26.47 4.93 18.05
CA ARG A 82 -25.20 5.65 17.90
C ARG A 82 -24.12 4.82 18.59
N ILE A 83 -23.14 4.36 17.82
CA ILE A 83 -21.99 3.61 18.31
C ILE A 83 -20.70 4.32 17.93
N GLU A 84 -19.61 3.96 18.59
CA GLU A 84 -18.27 4.39 18.20
C GLU A 84 -17.58 3.26 17.43
N LYS A 85 -16.94 3.58 16.31
CA LYS A 85 -16.23 2.62 15.47
C LYS A 85 -14.81 3.09 15.22
N TRP A 86 -13.85 2.19 15.37
CA TRP A 86 -12.48 2.42 14.92
C TRP A 86 -12.41 2.34 13.40
N ILE A 87 -11.82 3.36 12.78
CA ILE A 87 -11.46 3.38 11.37
C ILE A 87 -9.94 3.56 11.24
N ASN A 88 -9.35 2.98 10.19
CA ASN A 88 -7.95 3.22 9.84
C ASN A 88 -7.94 4.03 8.55
N ILE A 89 -7.30 5.19 8.60
CA ILE A 89 -7.12 6.07 7.44
C ILE A 89 -5.67 5.93 7.02
N GLU A 90 -5.42 5.44 5.81
CA GLU A 90 -4.05 5.40 5.28
C GLU A 90 -3.59 6.82 4.97
N ILE A 91 -2.42 7.18 5.50
CA ILE A 91 -1.78 8.49 5.32
C ILE A 91 -0.34 8.33 4.82
N THR A 92 0.00 7.17 4.26
CA THR A 92 1.26 6.93 3.55
C THR A 92 1.39 7.92 2.40
N ASP A 93 2.55 8.55 2.29
CA ASP A 93 2.90 9.50 1.22
C ASP A 93 4.27 9.18 0.60
N ASP A 94 4.68 10.00 -0.36
CA ASP A 94 5.97 9.90 -1.06
C ASP A 94 7.17 10.14 -0.14
N GLN A 95 6.98 10.85 0.96
CA GLN A 95 8.04 11.08 1.96
C GLN A 95 8.20 9.92 2.95
N THR A 96 7.15 9.11 3.15
CA THR A 96 7.12 8.03 4.16
C THR A 96 8.25 7.01 3.99
N ASN A 97 8.67 6.75 2.75
CA ASN A 97 9.70 5.78 2.40
C ASN A 97 10.89 6.43 1.68
N HIS A 98 11.09 7.75 1.83
CA HIS A 98 12.12 8.48 1.10
C HIS A 98 13.52 7.89 1.31
N ASP A 99 13.81 7.45 2.54
CA ASP A 99 15.09 6.82 2.91
C ASP A 99 15.38 5.52 2.13
N LEU A 100 14.37 4.86 1.53
CA LEU A 100 14.59 3.69 0.68
C LEU A 100 15.07 4.08 -0.72
N VAL A 101 14.56 5.20 -1.24
CA VAL A 101 14.81 5.64 -2.63
C VAL A 101 16.00 6.57 -2.76
N ASP A 102 16.56 7.02 -1.64
CA ASP A 102 17.82 7.77 -1.62
C ASP A 102 18.97 6.89 -2.16
N PRO A 103 19.69 7.32 -3.23
CA PRO A 103 20.83 6.60 -3.78
C PRO A 103 21.95 6.31 -2.78
N ASP A 104 22.12 7.18 -1.77
CA ASP A 104 23.13 7.06 -0.74
C ASP A 104 22.67 6.19 0.45
N SER A 105 21.43 5.69 0.41
CA SER A 105 20.88 4.83 1.46
C SER A 105 21.50 3.43 1.44
N LYS A 106 21.37 2.73 2.58
CA LYS A 106 21.69 1.30 2.70
C LYS A 106 20.97 0.43 1.67
N TYR A 107 19.79 0.86 1.20
CA TYR A 107 18.93 0.09 0.30
C TYR A 107 19.06 0.54 -1.17
N GLY A 108 19.85 1.57 -1.48
CA GLY A 108 19.89 2.17 -2.82
C GLY A 108 20.20 1.16 -3.93
N LYS A 109 21.13 0.22 -3.68
CA LYS A 109 21.42 -0.88 -4.61
C LYS A 109 20.22 -1.83 -4.76
N ASP A 110 19.63 -2.27 -3.66
CA ASP A 110 18.50 -3.19 -3.65
C ASP A 110 17.27 -2.57 -4.36
N VAL A 111 17.07 -1.25 -4.23
CA VAL A 111 16.00 -0.52 -4.92
C VAL A 111 16.24 -0.49 -6.43
N GLN A 112 17.46 -0.21 -6.88
CA GLN A 112 17.78 -0.28 -8.31
C GLN A 112 17.60 -1.69 -8.87
N ASP A 113 18.03 -2.70 -8.12
CA ASP A 113 17.88 -4.10 -8.48
C ASP A 113 16.40 -4.51 -8.57
N PHE A 114 15.58 -4.04 -7.62
CA PHE A 114 14.14 -4.23 -7.60
C PHE A 114 13.46 -3.58 -8.82
N LEU A 115 13.72 -2.29 -9.08
CA LEU A 115 13.11 -1.57 -10.20
C LEU A 115 13.49 -2.17 -11.56
N ASN A 116 14.72 -2.66 -11.69
CA ASN A 116 15.16 -3.38 -12.89
C ASN A 116 14.43 -4.71 -13.05
N ALA A 117 14.28 -5.48 -11.96
CA ALA A 117 13.54 -6.74 -11.98
C ALA A 117 12.05 -6.52 -12.29
N GLU A 118 11.42 -5.49 -11.74
CA GLU A 118 10.03 -5.10 -12.06
C GLU A 118 9.85 -4.81 -13.56
N ARG A 119 10.80 -4.09 -14.17
CA ARG A 119 10.78 -3.80 -15.60
C ARG A 119 10.94 -5.06 -16.46
N GLU A 120 11.80 -5.98 -16.04
CA GLU A 120 11.97 -7.27 -16.71
C GLU A 120 10.72 -8.14 -16.56
N PHE A 121 10.15 -8.20 -15.36
CA PHE A 121 8.92 -8.93 -15.07
C PHE A 121 7.74 -8.42 -15.89
N LYS A 122 7.57 -7.10 -15.97
CA LYS A 122 6.54 -6.49 -16.80
C LYS A 122 6.66 -6.91 -18.27
N LYS A 123 7.88 -6.87 -18.83
CA LYS A 123 8.12 -7.33 -20.21
C LYS A 123 7.81 -8.82 -20.38
N PHE A 124 8.19 -9.64 -19.40
CA PHE A 124 7.89 -11.07 -19.41
C PHE A 124 6.37 -11.32 -19.47
N MET A 125 5.60 -10.65 -18.60
CA MET A 125 4.14 -10.75 -18.57
C MET A 125 3.49 -10.26 -19.88
N GLU A 126 4.03 -9.22 -20.51
CA GLU A 126 3.57 -8.75 -21.83
C GLU A 126 3.81 -9.82 -22.91
N ILE A 127 4.99 -10.45 -22.94
CA ILE A 127 5.31 -11.53 -23.89
C ILE A 127 4.41 -12.77 -23.66
N GLU A 128 4.19 -13.18 -22.41
CA GLU A 128 3.28 -14.27 -22.07
C GLU A 128 1.84 -13.97 -22.48
N SER A 129 1.38 -12.74 -22.23
CA SER A 129 0.02 -12.32 -22.59
C SER A 129 -0.21 -12.30 -24.10
N ASP A 130 0.82 -12.00 -24.88
CA ASP A 130 0.78 -12.03 -26.35
C ASP A 130 0.95 -13.44 -26.93
N GLY A 131 1.15 -14.46 -26.08
CA GLY A 131 1.31 -15.86 -26.48
C GLY A 131 2.65 -16.17 -27.17
N ASN A 132 3.68 -15.34 -26.95
CA ASN A 132 4.97 -15.42 -27.64
C ASN A 132 6.06 -16.20 -26.84
N LEU A 133 5.66 -17.22 -26.07
CA LEU A 133 6.55 -18.07 -25.27
C LEU A 133 6.37 -19.55 -25.58
#